data_AF-A0A8T5LVQ6-F1
#
_entry.id   AF-A0A8T5LVQ6-F1
#
_cell.length_a   1.000
_cell.length_b   1.000
_cell.length_c   1.000
_cell.angle_alpha   90.00
_cell.angle_beta   90.00
_cell.angle_gamma   90.00
#
_symmetry.space_group_name_H-M   'P 1'
#
loop_
_entity.id
_entity.type
_entity.pdbx_description
1 polymer ?
#
loop_
_entity_poly.entity_id
_entity_poly.type
_entity_poly.pdbx_seq_one_letter_code
_entity_poly.pdbx_strand_id
1 'polypeptide(L)'
;MAKLCIVAGPGGDNVKQMIIQEAKEFFETVTYVSIKKVRIALENGKSQAFYKDTSLDSFDAVWARGFFEDYRLMEILLDILEESTVFLVNSTEGFQVCNHKYLSIQAAVRLGLPVPDSYICVSPKIANELAEKIGFPAVVKLLSGFGGKGVMLANSKKEFLPLLETLTLFREFITGQEFVASEATDYRV
;
A
#
# COMPACT_ATOMS: atom_id res chain seq x y z
N MET A 1 15.81 13.45 25.27
CA MET A 1 15.91 13.53 23.80
C MET A 1 14.79 12.68 23.22
N ALA A 2 14.55 12.70 21.90
CA ALA A 2 13.39 12.04 21.30
C ALA A 2 13.52 10.51 21.19
N LYS A 3 12.39 9.80 21.30
CA LYS A 3 12.23 8.34 21.21
C LYS A 3 11.44 7.98 19.95
N LEU A 4 12.04 7.15 19.10
CA LEU A 4 11.44 6.63 17.88
C LEU A 4 11.01 5.17 18.06
N CYS A 5 9.78 4.85 17.66
CA CYS A 5 9.33 3.48 17.45
C CYS A 5 9.17 3.21 15.95
N ILE A 6 9.78 2.14 15.44
CA ILE A 6 9.62 1.67 14.08
C ILE A 6 8.77 0.41 14.13
N VAL A 7 7.55 0.49 13.62
CA VAL A 7 6.63 -0.66 13.55
C VAL A 7 6.63 -1.22 12.14
N ALA A 8 7.04 -2.47 11.96
CA ALA A 8 7.22 -3.03 10.62
C ALA A 8 6.90 -4.52 10.49
N GLY A 9 6.68 -4.93 9.24
CA GLY A 9 6.53 -6.32 8.83
C GLY A 9 7.81 -7.16 8.95
N PRO A 10 7.76 -8.46 8.58
CA PRO A 10 8.90 -9.37 8.66
C PRO A 10 9.93 -9.23 7.52
N GLY A 11 9.65 -8.46 6.46
CA GLY A 11 10.52 -8.36 5.29
C GLY A 11 11.60 -7.28 5.35
N GLY A 12 12.60 -7.37 4.47
CA GLY A 12 13.55 -6.27 4.21
C GLY A 12 14.63 -6.08 5.27
N ASP A 13 15.17 -7.17 5.83
CA ASP A 13 16.12 -7.12 6.96
C ASP A 13 17.31 -6.17 6.75
N ASN A 14 17.89 -6.13 5.55
CA ASN A 14 19.01 -5.23 5.26
C ASN A 14 18.61 -3.75 5.38
N VAL A 15 17.50 -3.34 4.75
CA VAL A 15 16.99 -1.97 4.82
C VAL A 15 16.59 -1.60 6.24
N LYS A 16 15.98 -2.55 6.97
CA LYS A 16 15.64 -2.39 8.38
C LYS A 16 16.87 -2.09 9.23
N GLN A 17 17.95 -2.85 9.08
CA GLN A 17 19.19 -2.61 9.83
C GLN A 17 19.80 -1.25 9.49
N MET A 18 19.82 -0.87 8.20
CA MET A 18 20.30 0.45 7.77
C MET A 18 19.53 1.58 8.44
N ILE A 19 18.20 1.50 8.47
CA ILE A 19 17.35 2.53 9.10
C ILE A 19 17.58 2.59 10.60
N ILE A 20 17.63 1.45 11.29
CA ILE A 20 17.86 1.41 12.73
C ILE A 20 19.24 2.01 13.06
N GLN A 21 20.25 1.72 12.24
CA GLN A 21 21.59 2.24 12.44
C GLN A 21 21.63 3.76 12.27
N GLU A 22 21.03 4.28 11.21
CA GLU A 22 20.98 5.72 10.96
C GLU A 22 20.16 6.46 12.04
N ALA A 23 19.00 5.91 12.43
CA ALA A 23 18.14 6.54 13.43
C ALA A 23 18.81 6.70 14.80
N LYS A 24 19.76 5.82 15.15
CA LYS A 24 20.50 5.92 16.43
C LYS A 24 21.39 7.17 16.52
N GLU A 25 21.73 7.80 15.40
CA GLU A 25 22.48 9.06 15.38
C GLU A 25 21.60 10.27 15.75
N PHE A 26 20.26 10.15 15.64
CA PHE A 26 19.32 11.25 15.84
C PHE A 26 18.39 11.08 17.04
N PHE A 27 18.14 9.84 17.47
CA PHE A 27 17.20 9.51 18.55
C PHE A 27 17.91 8.82 19.72
N GLU A 28 17.57 9.23 20.94
CA GLU A 28 18.10 8.61 22.17
C GLU A 28 17.67 7.16 22.31
N THR A 29 16.48 6.83 21.83
CA THR A 29 15.96 5.47 21.83
C THR A 29 15.31 5.17 20.49
N VAL A 30 15.75 4.09 19.86
CA VAL A 30 15.15 3.54 18.65
C VAL A 30 14.64 2.13 18.97
N THR A 31 13.32 1.96 18.99
CA THR A 31 12.68 0.67 19.25
C THR A 31 12.10 0.12 17.97
N TYR A 32 12.53 -1.08 17.57
CA TYR A 32 11.90 -1.81 16.48
C TYR A 32 10.83 -2.77 17.03
N VAL A 33 9.62 -2.68 16.49
CA VAL A 33 8.49 -3.52 16.84
C VAL A 33 8.01 -4.24 15.59
N SER A 34 7.92 -5.56 15.66
CA SER A 34 7.18 -6.30 14.62
C SER A 34 5.70 -6.01 14.79
N ILE A 35 5.00 -5.65 13.71
CA ILE A 35 3.54 -5.43 13.73
C ILE A 35 2.77 -6.63 14.29
N LYS A 36 3.28 -7.86 14.09
CA LYS A 36 2.73 -9.11 14.66
C LYS A 36 2.81 -9.19 16.19
N LYS A 37 3.57 -8.30 16.83
CA LYS A 37 3.70 -8.18 18.30
C LYS A 37 2.97 -6.96 18.85
N VAL A 38 2.29 -6.19 18.00
CA VAL A 38 1.44 -5.08 18.45
C VAL A 38 0.10 -5.64 18.89
N ARG A 39 -0.35 -5.21 20.07
CA ARG A 39 -1.67 -5.50 20.60
C ARG A 39 -2.49 -4.23 20.59
N ILE A 40 -3.68 -4.30 20.01
CA ILE A 40 -4.69 -3.24 20.02
C ILE A 40 -5.71 -3.58 21.11
N ALA A 41 -6.05 -2.60 21.94
CA ALA A 41 -7.05 -2.73 23.00
C ALA A 41 -8.11 -1.63 22.86
N LEU A 42 -9.38 -2.02 22.83
CA LEU A 42 -10.54 -1.14 22.81
C LEU A 42 -11.28 -1.35 24.13
N GLU A 43 -10.85 -0.63 25.17
CA GLU A 43 -11.30 -0.85 26.55
C GLU A 43 -11.60 0.49 27.21
N ASN A 44 -12.63 0.51 28.06
CA ASN A 44 -13.02 1.72 28.82
C ASN A 44 -13.24 2.96 27.93
N GLY A 45 -13.75 2.77 26.71
CA GLY A 45 -14.00 3.84 25.74
C GLY A 45 -12.76 4.45 25.11
N LYS A 46 -11.60 3.79 25.19
CA LYS A 46 -10.35 4.22 24.55
C LYS A 46 -9.82 3.13 23.63
N SER A 47 -9.29 3.56 22.49
CA SER A 47 -8.51 2.71 21.59
C SER A 47 -7.04 2.97 21.83
N GLN A 48 -6.25 1.94 22.09
CA GLN A 48 -4.82 2.08 22.39
C GLN A 48 -4.01 0.94 21.78
N ALA A 49 -2.79 1.26 21.35
CA ALA A 49 -1.87 0.29 20.78
C ALA A 49 -0.65 0.07 21.70
N PHE A 50 -0.26 -1.19 21.90
CA PHE A 50 0.80 -1.59 22.82
C PHE A 50 1.81 -2.52 22.16
N TYR A 51 3.07 -2.39 22.57
CA TYR A 51 4.07 -3.43 22.43
C TYR A 51 4.45 -3.93 23.82
N LYS A 52 4.14 -5.19 24.14
CA LYS A 52 4.18 -5.71 25.51
C LYS A 52 3.30 -4.82 26.43
N ASP A 53 3.92 -4.21 27.44
CA ASP A 53 3.29 -3.31 28.41
C ASP A 53 3.56 -1.82 28.10
N THR A 54 4.24 -1.52 26.99
CA THR A 54 4.55 -0.15 26.58
C THR A 54 3.51 0.34 25.57
N SER A 55 2.80 1.44 25.88
CA SER A 55 1.93 2.10 24.91
C SER A 55 2.76 2.72 23.79
N LEU A 56 2.31 2.56 22.55
CA LEU A 56 2.94 3.20 21.40
C LEU A 56 2.74 4.72 21.41
N ASP A 57 1.75 5.23 22.15
CA ASP A 57 1.53 6.66 22.37
C ASP A 57 2.65 7.32 23.21
N SER A 58 3.48 6.52 23.88
CA SER A 58 4.56 7.01 24.76
C SER A 58 5.85 7.38 24.03
N PHE A 59 5.91 7.17 22.71
CA PHE A 59 7.02 7.57 21.86
C PHE A 59 6.83 8.98 21.34
N ASP A 60 7.91 9.66 20.97
CA ASP A 60 7.80 10.99 20.34
C ASP A 60 7.43 10.84 18.86
N ALA A 61 7.83 9.74 18.22
CA ALA A 61 7.46 9.42 16.84
C ALA A 61 7.25 7.91 16.63
N VAL A 62 6.31 7.56 15.76
CA VAL A 62 6.08 6.19 15.27
C VAL A 62 6.19 6.16 13.75
N TRP A 63 7.08 5.32 13.24
CA TRP A 63 7.23 5.05 11.81
C TRP A 63 6.60 3.70 11.44
N ALA A 64 5.45 3.76 10.77
CA ALA A 64 4.74 2.61 10.23
C ALA A 64 5.33 2.15 8.89
N ARG A 65 5.85 0.92 8.85
CA ARG A 65 6.44 0.28 7.66
C ARG A 65 5.80 -1.08 7.38
N GLY A 66 4.57 -1.03 6.88
CA GLY A 66 3.80 -2.23 6.52
C GLY A 66 4.23 -2.81 5.18
N PHE A 67 4.00 -4.10 4.99
CA PHE A 67 4.10 -4.77 3.70
C PHE A 67 2.87 -5.65 3.48
N PHE A 68 2.24 -5.56 2.31
CA PHE A 68 1.07 -6.31 1.84
C PHE A 68 0.15 -6.96 2.89
N GLU A 69 0.58 -8.07 3.52
CA GLU A 69 -0.16 -8.79 4.57
C GLU A 69 -0.45 -7.95 5.82
N ASP A 70 0.39 -6.96 6.11
CA ASP A 70 0.32 -6.13 7.31
C ASP A 70 -0.54 -4.87 7.14
N TYR A 71 -0.93 -4.50 5.91
CA TYR A 71 -1.54 -3.19 5.63
C TYR A 71 -2.79 -2.93 6.47
N ARG A 72 -3.68 -3.90 6.61
CA ARG A 72 -4.91 -3.74 7.39
C ARG A 72 -4.63 -3.44 8.86
N LEU A 73 -3.72 -4.20 9.48
CA LEU A 73 -3.38 -3.98 10.88
C LEU A 73 -2.60 -2.68 11.06
N MET A 74 -1.78 -2.31 10.07
CA MET A 74 -1.06 -1.03 10.06
C MET A 74 -2.00 0.17 9.93
N GLU A 75 -3.05 0.07 9.10
CA GLU A 75 -4.08 1.11 8.97
C GLU A 75 -4.83 1.32 10.29
N ILE A 76 -5.23 0.23 10.97
CA ILE A 76 -5.89 0.34 12.28
C ILE A 76 -4.93 0.95 13.32
N LEU A 77 -3.65 0.55 13.30
CA LEU A 77 -2.65 1.14 14.18
C LEU A 77 -2.50 2.65 13.95
N LEU A 78 -2.38 3.07 12.69
CA LEU A 78 -2.22 4.48 12.34
C LEU A 78 -3.46 5.30 12.72
N ASP A 79 -4.66 4.78 12.48
CA ASP A 79 -5.93 5.39 12.89
C ASP A 79 -6.00 5.63 14.40
N ILE A 80 -5.61 4.63 15.20
CA ILE A 80 -5.55 4.75 16.67
C ILE A 80 -4.53 5.83 17.08
N LEU A 81 -3.37 5.88 16.44
CA LEU A 81 -2.32 6.81 16.80
C LEU A 81 -2.56 8.23 16.28
N GLU A 82 -3.45 8.44 15.29
CA GLU A 82 -3.82 9.77 14.80
C GLU A 82 -4.52 10.62 15.87
N GLU A 83 -5.20 9.97 16.82
CA GLU A 83 -5.81 10.66 17.98
C GLU A 83 -4.79 10.96 19.10
N SER A 84 -3.55 10.50 18.97
CA SER A 84 -2.49 10.66 19.97
C SER A 84 -1.61 11.90 19.70
N THR A 85 -0.70 12.21 20.61
CA THR A 85 0.31 13.28 20.41
C THR A 85 1.55 12.81 19.65
N VAL A 86 1.60 11.55 19.22
CA VAL A 86 2.75 10.95 18.53
C VAL A 86 2.89 11.54 17.12
N PHE A 87 4.13 11.84 16.72
CA PHE A 87 4.40 12.16 15.32
C PHE A 87 4.40 10.90 14.44
N LEU A 88 3.51 10.84 13.45
CA LEU A 88 3.37 9.70 12.55
C LEU A 88 4.14 9.86 11.24
N VAL A 89 4.91 8.83 10.90
CA VAL A 89 5.53 8.67 9.58
C VAL A 89 4.99 7.37 8.96
N ASN A 90 4.18 7.38 7.92
CA ASN A 90 3.46 8.51 7.31
C ASN A 90 2.10 8.72 8.00
N SER A 91 1.34 9.76 7.60
CA SER A 91 -0.07 9.91 8.00
C SER A 91 -0.92 8.70 7.58
N THR A 92 -2.08 8.48 8.24
CA THR A 92 -2.98 7.38 7.88
C THR A 92 -3.47 7.52 6.44
N GLU A 93 -3.90 8.72 6.05
CA GLU A 93 -4.32 8.99 4.67
C GLU A 93 -3.20 8.70 3.66
N GLY A 94 -1.98 9.18 3.93
CA GLY A 94 -0.84 8.95 3.05
C GLY A 94 -0.51 7.45 2.91
N PHE A 95 -0.62 6.70 4.00
CA PHE A 95 -0.45 5.25 3.99
C PHE A 95 -1.54 4.56 3.14
N GLN A 96 -2.81 4.91 3.32
CA GLN A 96 -3.93 4.33 2.57
C GLN A 96 -3.84 4.64 1.08
N VAL A 97 -3.59 5.91 0.72
CA VAL A 97 -3.50 6.37 -0.68
C VAL A 97 -2.35 5.70 -1.42
N CYS A 98 -1.16 5.62 -0.81
CA CYS A 98 0.03 5.05 -1.45
C CYS A 98 -0.02 3.52 -1.59
N ASN A 99 -0.75 2.82 -0.72
CA ASN A 99 -0.87 1.36 -0.78
C ASN A 99 -2.07 0.89 -1.63
N HIS A 100 -2.88 1.81 -2.16
CA HIS A 100 -4.04 1.49 -2.99
C HIS A 100 -3.90 2.08 -4.40
N LYS A 101 -3.63 1.23 -5.40
CA LYS A 101 -3.36 1.61 -6.79
C LYS A 101 -4.37 2.63 -7.36
N TYR A 102 -5.67 2.41 -7.12
CA TYR A 102 -6.71 3.36 -7.53
C TYR A 102 -6.60 4.73 -6.84
N LEU A 103 -6.42 4.75 -5.52
CA LEU A 103 -6.35 6.01 -4.77
C LEU A 103 -5.10 6.78 -5.16
N SER A 104 -3.98 6.10 -5.40
CA SER A 104 -2.76 6.73 -5.93
C SER A 104 -3.01 7.39 -7.29
N ILE A 105 -3.61 6.67 -8.24
CA ILE A 105 -3.93 7.22 -9.58
C ILE A 105 -4.93 8.37 -9.46
N GLN A 106 -5.99 8.20 -8.65
CA GLN A 106 -6.99 9.25 -8.44
C GLN A 106 -6.38 10.51 -7.82
N ALA A 107 -5.49 10.37 -6.84
CA ALA A 107 -4.78 11.50 -6.23
C ALA A 107 -3.94 12.25 -7.27
N ALA A 108 -3.20 11.52 -8.12
CA ALA A 108 -2.43 12.13 -9.21
C ALA A 108 -3.33 12.86 -10.23
N VAL A 109 -4.47 12.28 -10.61
CA VAL A 109 -5.47 12.93 -11.49
C VAL A 109 -5.99 14.22 -10.88
N ARG A 110 -6.34 14.22 -9.57
CA ARG A 110 -6.83 15.42 -8.87
C ARG A 110 -5.79 16.54 -8.84
N LEU A 111 -4.51 16.19 -8.84
CA LEU A 111 -3.40 17.14 -8.88
C LEU A 111 -3.02 17.57 -10.32
N GLY A 112 -3.69 17.05 -11.34
CA GLY A 112 -3.37 17.34 -12.74
C GLY A 112 -2.07 16.70 -13.23
N LEU A 113 -1.58 15.67 -12.55
CA LEU A 113 -0.39 14.94 -12.96
C LEU A 113 -0.73 13.94 -14.09
N PRO A 114 0.17 13.75 -15.06
CA PRO A 114 -0.04 12.76 -16.12
C PRO A 114 -0.02 11.36 -15.51
N VAL A 115 -1.06 10.58 -15.80
CA VAL A 115 -1.16 9.17 -15.44
C VAL A 115 -1.67 8.41 -16.65
N PRO A 116 -1.35 7.10 -16.77
CA PRO A 116 -1.93 6.31 -17.84
C PRO A 116 -3.44 6.19 -17.69
N ASP A 117 -4.16 6.24 -18.81
CA ASP A 117 -5.61 6.03 -18.84
C ASP A 117 -5.97 4.71 -18.16
N SER A 118 -6.77 4.80 -17.09
CA SER A 118 -7.03 3.69 -16.17
C SER A 118 -8.52 3.52 -15.89
N TYR A 119 -8.96 2.27 -15.81
CA TYR A 119 -10.36 1.89 -15.67
C TYR A 119 -10.49 0.77 -14.64
N ILE A 120 -11.53 0.82 -13.81
CA ILE A 120 -11.80 -0.21 -12.79
C ILE A 120 -13.23 -0.71 -12.96
N CYS A 121 -13.39 -2.03 -12.98
CA CYS A 121 -14.68 -2.67 -13.09
C CYS A 121 -14.70 -4.04 -12.42
N VAL A 122 -15.91 -4.55 -12.16
CA VAL A 122 -16.15 -5.91 -11.65
C VAL A 122 -16.88 -6.76 -12.69
N SER A 123 -17.65 -6.12 -13.58
CA SER A 123 -18.44 -6.82 -14.60
C SER A 123 -17.58 -7.21 -15.80
N PRO A 124 -17.54 -8.50 -16.20
CA PRO A 124 -16.85 -8.93 -17.41
C PRO A 124 -17.34 -8.25 -18.67
N LYS A 125 -18.66 -7.97 -18.73
CA LYS A 125 -19.27 -7.26 -19.86
C LYS A 125 -18.69 -5.86 -19.99
N ILE A 126 -18.68 -5.11 -18.88
CA ILE A 126 -18.12 -3.75 -18.84
C ILE A 126 -16.61 -3.79 -19.12
N ALA A 127 -15.89 -4.77 -18.56
CA ALA A 127 -14.46 -4.93 -18.81
C ALA A 127 -14.16 -5.14 -20.31
N ASN A 128 -14.99 -5.92 -21.00
CA ASN A 128 -14.87 -6.14 -22.44
C ASN A 128 -15.16 -4.86 -23.25
N GLU A 129 -16.19 -4.08 -22.89
CA GLU A 129 -16.48 -2.77 -23.51
C GLU A 129 -15.32 -1.78 -23.29
N LEU A 130 -14.75 -1.77 -22.08
CA LEU A 130 -13.58 -0.95 -21.74
C LEU A 130 -12.33 -1.35 -22.51
N ALA A 131 -12.12 -2.64 -22.78
CA ALA A 131 -10.98 -3.11 -23.55
C ALA A 131 -10.97 -2.57 -24.98
N GLU A 132 -12.16 -2.42 -25.60
CA GLU A 132 -12.29 -1.80 -26.92
C GLU A 132 -11.94 -0.31 -26.89
N LYS A 133 -12.22 0.36 -25.77
CA LYS A 133 -11.85 1.77 -25.55
C LYS A 133 -10.36 1.96 -25.26
N ILE A 134 -9.76 1.10 -24.43
CA ILE A 134 -8.33 1.13 -24.07
C ILE A 134 -7.47 0.85 -25.30
N GLY A 135 -7.92 -0.07 -26.17
CA GLY A 135 -7.12 -0.58 -27.28
C GLY A 135 -6.11 -1.63 -26.82
N PHE A 136 -5.42 -2.24 -27.79
CA PHE A 136 -4.39 -3.26 -27.52
C PHE A 136 -3.03 -2.80 -28.04
N PRO A 137 -1.92 -3.11 -27.33
CA PRO A 137 -1.88 -3.91 -26.11
C PRO A 137 -2.47 -3.20 -24.86
N ALA A 138 -3.09 -3.97 -23.97
CA ALA A 138 -3.71 -3.48 -22.74
C ALA A 138 -3.07 -4.12 -21.51
N VAL A 139 -2.92 -3.33 -20.44
CA VAL A 139 -2.40 -3.82 -19.16
C VAL A 139 -3.57 -4.14 -18.22
N VAL A 140 -3.58 -5.36 -17.68
CA VAL A 140 -4.53 -5.80 -16.66
C VAL A 140 -3.81 -5.88 -15.32
N LYS A 141 -4.32 -5.18 -14.30
CA LYS A 141 -3.76 -5.15 -12.95
C LYS A 141 -4.78 -5.59 -11.92
N LEU A 142 -4.36 -6.49 -11.03
CA LEU A 142 -5.03 -6.72 -9.76
C LEU A 142 -4.91 -5.48 -8.87
N LEU A 143 -5.98 -5.12 -8.15
CA LEU A 143 -5.88 -4.12 -7.08
C LEU A 143 -4.98 -4.64 -5.95
N SER A 144 -5.11 -5.92 -5.63
CA SER A 144 -4.19 -6.68 -4.79
C SER A 144 -2.85 -6.95 -5.52
N GLY A 145 -1.81 -7.34 -4.80
CA GLY A 145 -0.49 -7.65 -5.38
C GLY A 145 0.53 -6.51 -5.34
N PHE A 146 1.81 -6.90 -5.34
CA PHE A 146 2.99 -6.05 -5.14
C PHE A 146 4.15 -6.53 -6.02
N GLY A 147 5.13 -5.66 -6.28
CA GLY A 147 6.36 -6.03 -7.00
C GLY A 147 6.11 -6.65 -8.37
N GLY A 148 5.10 -6.17 -9.10
CA GLY A 148 4.72 -6.68 -10.42
C GLY A 148 3.83 -7.93 -10.41
N LYS A 149 3.61 -8.58 -9.26
CA LYS A 149 2.67 -9.70 -9.17
C LYS A 149 1.24 -9.20 -9.38
N GLY A 150 0.51 -9.87 -10.27
CA GLY A 150 -0.85 -9.48 -10.64
C GLY A 150 -0.92 -8.42 -11.75
N VAL A 151 0.19 -8.17 -12.46
CA VAL A 151 0.23 -7.35 -13.68
C VAL A 151 0.37 -8.28 -14.89
N MET A 152 -0.53 -8.14 -15.85
CA MET A 152 -0.60 -8.96 -17.06
C MET A 152 -0.71 -8.06 -18.29
N LEU A 153 -0.12 -8.47 -19.40
CA LEU A 153 -0.24 -7.80 -20.70
C LEU A 153 -1.12 -8.65 -21.62
N ALA A 154 -2.12 -8.03 -22.23
CA ALA A 154 -2.93 -8.66 -23.28
C ALA A 154 -2.65 -7.94 -24.60
N ASN A 155 -2.13 -8.64 -25.61
CA ASN A 155 -1.83 -8.06 -26.92
C ASN A 155 -3.05 -8.05 -27.85
N SER A 156 -4.13 -8.73 -27.46
CA SER A 156 -5.35 -8.83 -28.25
C SER A 156 -6.55 -9.10 -27.37
N LYS A 157 -7.74 -8.87 -27.92
CA LYS A 157 -9.02 -9.24 -27.28
C LYS A 157 -9.08 -10.72 -26.92
N LYS A 158 -8.50 -11.58 -27.77
CA LYS A 158 -8.44 -13.04 -27.55
C LYS A 158 -7.60 -13.41 -26.31
N GLU A 159 -6.55 -12.65 -26.04
CA GLU A 159 -5.72 -12.82 -24.83
C GLU A 159 -6.38 -12.19 -23.60
N PHE A 160 -7.14 -11.11 -23.77
CA PHE A 160 -7.77 -10.39 -22.68
C PHE A 160 -8.96 -11.15 -22.05
N LEU A 161 -9.81 -11.78 -22.86
CA LEU A 161 -11.02 -12.45 -22.38
C LEU A 161 -10.75 -13.55 -21.34
N PRO A 162 -9.79 -14.48 -21.53
CA PRO A 162 -9.47 -15.48 -20.50
C PRO A 162 -8.95 -14.89 -19.19
N LEU A 163 -8.26 -13.73 -19.25
CA LEU A 163 -7.83 -13.02 -18.04
C LEU A 163 -9.05 -12.54 -17.26
N LEU A 164 -10.03 -11.93 -17.93
CA LEU A 164 -11.26 -11.49 -17.27
C LEU A 164 -12.03 -12.63 -16.60
N GLU A 165 -12.18 -13.76 -17.30
CA GLU A 165 -12.86 -14.95 -16.76
C GLU A 165 -12.16 -15.43 -15.48
N THR A 166 -10.83 -15.48 -15.50
CA THR A 166 -10.00 -15.86 -14.36
C THR A 166 -10.21 -14.90 -13.19
N LEU A 167 -10.12 -13.58 -13.43
CA LEU A 167 -10.30 -12.56 -12.39
C LEU A 167 -11.70 -12.59 -11.77
N THR A 168 -12.70 -12.85 -12.60
CA THR A 168 -14.10 -12.97 -12.17
C THR A 168 -14.29 -14.20 -11.26
N LEU A 169 -13.67 -15.34 -11.60
CA LEU A 169 -13.71 -16.55 -10.78
C LEU A 169 -13.15 -16.29 -9.38
N PHE A 170 -12.07 -15.51 -9.28
CA PHE A 170 -11.46 -15.12 -8.01
C PHE A 170 -12.13 -13.93 -7.33
N ARG A 171 -13.20 -13.37 -7.92
CA ARG A 171 -13.92 -12.18 -7.41
C ARG A 171 -13.02 -10.98 -7.18
N GLU A 172 -12.00 -10.83 -8.02
CA GLU A 172 -11.07 -9.70 -7.98
C GLU A 172 -11.63 -8.51 -8.78
N PHE A 173 -11.32 -7.30 -8.32
CA PHE A 173 -11.54 -6.11 -9.13
C PHE A 173 -10.57 -6.11 -10.32
N ILE A 174 -11.08 -5.72 -11.49
CA ILE A 174 -10.31 -5.68 -12.73
C ILE A 174 -9.91 -4.23 -12.99
N THR A 175 -8.61 -3.95 -12.96
CA THR A 175 -8.08 -2.66 -13.42
C THR A 175 -7.50 -2.83 -14.82
N GLY A 176 -8.12 -2.21 -15.81
CA GLY A 176 -7.57 -2.07 -17.15
C GLY A 176 -6.81 -0.75 -17.27
N GLN A 177 -5.66 -0.76 -17.92
CA GLN A 177 -4.85 0.44 -18.14
C GLN A 177 -4.25 0.41 -19.54
N GLU A 178 -4.09 1.58 -20.15
CA GLU A 178 -3.33 1.68 -21.39
C GLU A 178 -1.90 1.15 -21.24
N PHE A 179 -1.36 0.57 -22.30
CA PHE A 179 0.04 0.20 -22.34
C PHE A 179 0.89 1.39 -22.77
N VAL A 180 1.76 1.85 -21.87
CA VAL A 180 2.77 2.86 -22.18
C VAL A 180 4.03 2.16 -22.68
N ALA A 181 4.32 2.31 -23.97
CA ALA A 181 5.53 1.74 -24.56
C ALA A 181 6.79 2.39 -23.97
N SER A 182 7.72 1.56 -23.49
CA SER A 182 9.05 1.96 -23.03
C SER A 182 10.09 0.91 -23.45
N GLU A 183 11.37 1.15 -23.16
CA GLU A 183 12.46 0.18 -23.37
C GLU A 183 12.46 -0.94 -22.31
N ALA A 184 11.27 -1.35 -21.84
CA ALA A 184 11.07 -2.22 -20.68
C ALA A 184 11.74 -1.69 -19.40
N THR A 185 11.83 -0.37 -19.27
CA THR A 185 12.39 0.35 -18.13
C THR A 185 11.35 1.27 -17.51
N ASP A 186 11.47 1.48 -16.20
CA ASP A 186 10.76 2.50 -15.43
C ASP A 186 11.75 3.32 -14.59
N TYR A 187 11.34 4.52 -14.18
CA TYR A 187 12.11 5.37 -13.28
C TYR A 187 11.55 5.27 -11.86
N ARG A 188 12.44 5.03 -10.90
CA ARG A 188 12.12 5.10 -9.47
C ARG A 188 12.91 6.25 -8.84
N VAL A 189 12.17 7.23 -8.33
CA VAL A 189 12.69 8.43 -7.64
C VAL A 189 12.49 8.28 -6.14
#